data_AF-A0AAX2E1B5-F1
#
_entry.id   AF-A0AAX2E1B5-F1
#
_cell.length_a   1.000
_cell.length_b   1.000
_cell.length_c   1.000
_cell.angle_alpha   90.00
_cell.angle_beta   90.00
_cell.angle_gamma   90.00
#
_symmetry.space_group_name_H-M   'P 1'
#
loop_
_entity.id
_entity.type
_entity.pdbx_description
1 polymer ?
#
loop_
_entity_poly.entity_id
_entity_poly.type
_entity_poly.pdbx_seq_one_letter_code
_entity_poly.pdbx_strand_id
1 'polypeptide(L)'
;MNLNPIFVHSLFRSGSTYLFNVFRRANDKYWCYQEPENEWLLELDERPELVLAVGASDAKNVNHPDIGLPYFWEFLQIKDSLVGLFKKEISFQDIFLEDLTTEQHVYFSTLISEAKNKPVLQLCRSFGRAAALKKSFGGVHLHLWREPRSQWWSFKINDYFDAATQLIFMGGAVPDVLRKVYRHVELQDISLAQIDRARVFAESNPLDWRRGYYLFFSLWVYSNICLESVSDISVCIDNLSLSDEYRAKFKGECLLFGLDDINVDDCKIPQVFLGPKEATEYSKIESEVLGLFREYYSDREIDALISRLDSLLRASGSYDLIDPQSVQARSIALRLTDRCAFIAEKSRNEIAVLHKRLMEVDEYTKGLVNAVDIKQFHIEKVESHNQDLANAIAIKDDHIMRVEGLFHDLTAVVELKEKEIASLRREVEYLSGEMSLACERAAILESRLTEFSTGLDIQNGILQSEKKDSESGV
;
A
#
# COMPACT_ATOMS: atom_id res chain seq x y z
N MET A 1 -40.46 28.91 -3.13
CA MET A 1 -39.96 30.17 -3.73
C MET A 1 -38.58 29.89 -4.28
N ASN A 2 -38.12 30.57 -5.35
CA ASN A 2 -36.73 30.38 -5.80
C ASN A 2 -35.81 31.17 -4.85
N LEU A 3 -35.22 30.50 -3.87
CA LEU A 3 -34.36 31.12 -2.87
C LEU A 3 -32.97 31.34 -3.48
N ASN A 4 -32.78 32.49 -4.14
CA ASN A 4 -31.50 32.83 -4.78
C ASN A 4 -30.32 32.65 -3.79
N PRO A 5 -29.40 31.71 -4.05
CA PRO A 5 -28.36 31.36 -3.09
C PRO A 5 -27.29 32.44 -2.98
N ILE A 6 -26.56 32.40 -1.88
CA ILE A 6 -25.39 33.22 -1.60
C ILE A 6 -24.20 32.28 -1.41
N PHE A 7 -23.18 32.42 -2.24
CA PHE A 7 -21.96 31.64 -2.15
C PHE A 7 -20.84 32.52 -1.61
N VAL A 8 -20.28 32.19 -0.44
CA VAL A 8 -19.14 32.89 0.15
C VAL A 8 -17.89 32.07 -0.10
N HIS A 9 -17.19 32.40 -1.19
CA HIS A 9 -15.96 31.76 -1.60
C HIS A 9 -14.77 32.34 -0.84
N SER A 10 -13.94 31.48 -0.26
CA SER A 10 -12.70 31.90 0.40
C SER A 10 -11.62 30.81 0.30
N LEU A 11 -10.44 31.10 0.84
CA LEU A 11 -9.54 30.07 1.34
C LEU A 11 -9.79 29.84 2.84
N PHE A 12 -9.13 28.85 3.43
CA PHE A 12 -9.07 28.71 4.87
C PHE A 12 -8.50 29.98 5.53
N ARG A 13 -8.90 30.27 6.76
CA ARG A 13 -8.34 31.37 7.60
C ARG A 13 -8.47 32.80 7.04
N SER A 14 -9.24 33.00 5.96
CA SER A 14 -9.59 34.32 5.40
C SER A 14 -10.66 35.09 6.22
N GLY A 15 -11.04 34.60 7.41
CA GLY A 15 -12.13 35.18 8.20
C GLY A 15 -13.53 34.72 7.79
N SER A 16 -13.66 33.63 7.03
CA SER A 16 -14.93 33.11 6.52
C SER A 16 -15.92 32.72 7.63
N THR A 17 -15.46 32.18 8.75
CA THR A 17 -16.29 31.90 9.93
C THR A 17 -16.90 33.18 10.51
N TYR A 18 -16.19 34.31 10.52
CA TYR A 18 -16.76 35.59 10.94
C TYR A 18 -17.89 36.03 10.00
N LEU A 19 -17.67 35.97 8.68
CA LEU A 19 -18.70 36.38 7.71
C LEU A 19 -19.91 35.42 7.70
N PHE A 20 -19.68 34.11 7.87
CA PHE A 20 -20.73 33.13 8.13
C PHE A 20 -21.57 33.51 9.36
N ASN A 21 -20.91 33.87 10.47
CA ASN A 21 -21.59 34.31 11.70
C ASN A 21 -22.39 35.60 11.49
N VAL A 22 -21.92 36.53 10.64
CA VAL A 22 -22.65 37.75 10.26
C VAL A 22 -23.98 37.40 9.58
N PHE A 23 -23.99 36.46 8.64
CA PHE A 23 -25.24 35.99 8.02
C PHE A 23 -26.12 35.23 9.02
N ARG A 24 -25.53 34.30 9.80
CA ARG A 24 -26.26 33.42 10.73
C ARG A 24 -27.00 34.20 11.83
N ARG A 25 -26.47 35.35 12.25
CA ARG A 25 -27.09 36.21 13.29
C ARG A 25 -28.05 37.28 12.75
N ALA A 26 -28.24 37.39 11.43
CA ALA A 26 -29.06 38.43 10.82
C ALA A 26 -30.56 38.06 10.78
N ASN A 27 -31.20 38.09 11.96
CA ASN A 27 -32.66 38.05 12.15
C ASN A 27 -33.39 36.92 11.42
N ASP A 28 -32.85 35.70 11.46
CA ASP A 28 -33.36 34.49 10.77
C ASP A 28 -33.53 34.62 9.24
N LYS A 29 -33.07 35.70 8.59
CA LYS A 29 -33.22 35.94 7.14
C LYS A 29 -32.46 34.95 6.27
N TYR A 30 -31.45 34.28 6.84
CA TYR A 30 -30.51 33.42 6.15
C TYR A 30 -30.49 32.02 6.75
N TRP A 31 -30.21 31.04 5.90
CA TRP A 31 -30.00 29.66 6.31
C TRP A 31 -28.58 29.25 5.92
N CYS A 32 -27.70 29.10 6.90
CA CYS A 32 -26.26 29.16 6.67
C CYS A 32 -25.62 27.77 6.79
N TYR A 33 -25.07 27.25 5.69
CA TYR A 33 -24.27 26.04 5.67
C TYR A 33 -22.78 26.39 5.78
N GLN A 34 -22.16 26.01 6.89
CA GLN A 34 -20.72 26.20 7.10
C GLN A 34 -19.93 25.08 6.42
N GLU A 35 -18.92 25.44 5.63
CA GLU A 35 -18.07 24.53 4.85
C GLU A 35 -18.78 23.29 4.24
N PRO A 36 -19.75 23.44 3.30
CA PRO A 36 -20.43 22.32 2.62
C PRO A 36 -19.53 21.32 1.86
N GLU A 37 -18.22 21.58 1.81
CA GLU A 37 -17.19 20.82 1.11
C GLU A 37 -16.30 20.05 2.10
N ASN A 38 -16.58 20.16 3.41
CA ASN A 38 -15.72 19.64 4.46
C ASN A 38 -15.87 18.13 4.61
N GLU A 39 -14.73 17.42 4.67
CA GLU A 39 -14.65 15.97 4.72
C GLU A 39 -15.36 15.33 5.93
N TRP A 40 -15.54 16.06 7.04
CA TRP A 40 -16.29 15.61 8.20
C TRP A 40 -17.78 15.34 7.89
N LEU A 41 -18.32 15.88 6.79
CA LEU A 41 -19.69 15.58 6.35
C LEU A 41 -19.87 14.14 5.84
N LEU A 42 -18.80 13.37 5.63
CA LEU A 42 -18.89 11.91 5.42
C LEU A 42 -19.52 11.17 6.61
N GLU A 43 -19.37 11.73 7.81
CA GLU A 43 -19.95 11.15 9.04
C GLU A 43 -21.44 11.46 9.19
N LEU A 44 -22.02 12.33 8.35
CA LEU A 44 -23.42 12.74 8.48
C LEU A 44 -24.39 11.56 8.40
N ASP A 45 -24.10 10.59 7.52
CA ASP A 45 -24.94 9.41 7.29
C ASP A 45 -24.88 8.42 8.45
N GLU A 46 -23.68 7.96 8.82
CA GLU A 46 -23.48 6.87 9.79
C GLU A 46 -23.38 7.36 11.24
N ARG A 47 -22.75 8.51 11.49
CA ARG A 47 -22.36 9.01 12.82
C ARG A 47 -22.61 10.53 12.98
N PRO A 48 -23.87 10.98 12.82
CA PRO A 48 -24.24 12.41 12.82
C PRO A 48 -23.85 13.16 14.10
N GLU A 49 -23.69 12.46 15.22
CA GLU A 49 -23.22 13.02 16.49
C GLU A 49 -21.74 13.47 16.45
N LEU A 50 -20.90 12.84 15.60
CA LEU A 50 -19.51 13.29 15.41
C LEU A 50 -19.46 14.63 14.68
N VAL A 51 -20.38 14.85 13.74
CA VAL A 51 -20.54 16.11 13.01
C VAL A 51 -20.90 17.27 13.97
N LEU A 52 -21.62 17.00 15.07
CA LEU A 52 -21.88 18.00 16.13
C LEU A 52 -20.68 18.28 17.04
N ALA A 53 -19.75 17.34 17.18
CA ALA A 53 -18.58 17.51 18.04
C ALA A 53 -17.52 18.44 17.42
N VAL A 54 -17.55 18.66 16.10
CA VAL A 54 -16.62 19.53 15.38
C VAL A 54 -16.73 20.97 15.89
N GLY A 55 -15.58 21.55 16.28
CA GLY A 55 -15.48 22.91 16.81
C GLY A 55 -15.75 23.05 18.31
N ALA A 56 -16.27 22.01 19.00
CA ALA A 56 -16.55 22.08 20.44
C ALA A 56 -15.28 22.21 21.32
N SER A 57 -14.13 21.75 20.83
CA SER A 57 -12.80 21.95 21.43
C SER A 57 -12.23 23.35 21.18
N ASP A 58 -12.49 23.91 19.99
CA ASP A 58 -11.75 25.05 19.45
C ASP A 58 -12.36 26.39 19.86
N ALA A 59 -13.61 26.39 20.34
CA ALA A 59 -14.33 27.57 20.84
C ALA A 59 -13.58 28.36 21.93
N LYS A 60 -12.61 27.74 22.64
CA LYS A 60 -11.76 28.44 23.63
C LYS A 60 -10.65 29.31 23.04
N ASN A 61 -10.31 29.13 21.75
CA ASN A 61 -9.16 29.78 21.10
C ASN A 61 -9.53 30.68 19.91
N VAL A 62 -10.82 30.95 19.68
CA VAL A 62 -11.29 31.74 18.53
C VAL A 62 -12.16 32.92 19.00
N ASN A 63 -11.77 34.14 18.61
CA ASN A 63 -12.46 35.39 18.96
C ASN A 63 -13.76 35.59 18.15
N HIS A 64 -14.72 34.67 18.29
CA HIS A 64 -16.05 34.78 17.70
C HIS A 64 -17.12 34.73 18.80
N PRO A 65 -18.21 35.52 18.69
CA PRO A 65 -19.33 35.41 19.63
C PRO A 65 -19.90 33.98 19.60
N ASP A 66 -20.21 33.43 20.77
CA ASP A 66 -21.00 32.20 20.85
C ASP A 66 -22.41 32.46 20.34
N ILE A 67 -22.86 31.64 19.39
CA ILE A 67 -24.15 31.74 18.70
C ILE A 67 -25.09 30.60 19.14
N GLY A 68 -24.68 29.81 20.14
CA GLY A 68 -25.49 28.76 20.76
C GLY A 68 -25.80 27.54 19.89
N LEU A 69 -25.27 27.47 18.65
CA LEU A 69 -25.55 26.41 17.69
C LEU A 69 -24.26 25.79 17.14
N PRO A 70 -24.14 24.44 17.11
CA PRO A 70 -22.96 23.73 16.59
C PRO A 70 -22.59 24.09 15.14
N TYR A 71 -21.33 23.81 14.80
CA TYR A 71 -20.68 24.21 13.53
C TYR A 71 -21.45 23.75 12.27
N PHE A 72 -21.93 22.51 12.28
CA PHE A 72 -22.64 21.89 11.15
C PHE A 72 -24.15 21.67 11.42
N TRP A 73 -24.75 22.45 12.31
CA TRP A 73 -26.13 22.21 12.75
C TRP A 73 -27.17 22.20 11.61
N GLU A 74 -27.03 23.11 10.65
CA GLU A 74 -27.93 23.28 9.52
C GLU A 74 -27.97 22.05 8.60
N PHE A 75 -26.91 21.24 8.55
CA PHE A 75 -26.89 19.97 7.80
C PHE A 75 -27.73 18.89 8.47
N LEU A 76 -27.71 18.82 9.80
CA LEU A 76 -28.49 17.83 10.57
C LEU A 76 -29.98 18.11 10.54
N GLN A 77 -30.35 19.38 10.41
CA GLN A 77 -31.74 19.80 10.20
C GLN A 77 -32.35 19.29 8.90
N ILE A 78 -31.53 18.86 7.94
CA ILE A 78 -31.94 18.34 6.63
C ILE A 78 -31.26 17.00 6.31
N LYS A 79 -30.74 16.29 7.34
CA LYS A 79 -29.93 15.07 7.17
C LYS A 79 -30.63 14.05 6.26
N ASP A 80 -31.91 13.78 6.50
CA ASP A 80 -32.66 12.76 5.78
C ASP A 80 -32.74 13.05 4.27
N SER A 81 -32.71 14.32 3.87
CA SER A 81 -32.65 14.77 2.47
C SER A 81 -31.23 14.67 1.89
N LEU A 82 -30.18 14.67 2.73
CA LEU A 82 -28.77 14.62 2.32
C LEU A 82 -28.17 13.20 2.28
N VAL A 83 -28.86 12.17 2.80
CA VAL A 83 -28.31 10.81 2.93
C VAL A 83 -27.74 10.29 1.62
N GLY A 84 -26.47 9.89 1.63
CA GLY A 84 -25.76 9.36 0.48
C GLY A 84 -25.45 10.38 -0.62
N LEU A 85 -25.79 11.67 -0.48
CA LEU A 85 -25.50 12.69 -1.49
C LEU A 85 -24.06 13.23 -1.40
N PHE A 86 -23.53 13.43 -0.18
CA PHE A 86 -22.16 13.90 -0.03
C PHE A 86 -21.16 12.83 -0.48
N LYS A 87 -20.18 13.24 -1.31
CA LYS A 87 -19.12 12.37 -1.84
C LYS A 87 -17.77 12.91 -1.38
N LYS A 88 -16.85 12.03 -0.98
CA LYS A 88 -15.52 12.40 -0.46
C LYS A 88 -14.72 13.22 -1.49
N GLU A 89 -14.96 12.97 -2.77
CA GLU A 89 -14.35 13.64 -3.91
C GLU A 89 -14.61 15.16 -3.87
N ILE A 90 -15.76 15.59 -3.36
CA ILE A 90 -16.14 17.01 -3.20
C ILE A 90 -15.09 17.79 -2.40
N SER A 91 -14.46 17.17 -1.40
CA SER A 91 -13.54 17.87 -0.48
C SER A 91 -12.18 18.23 -1.09
N PHE A 92 -11.58 17.36 -1.91
CA PHE A 92 -10.23 17.58 -2.43
C PHE A 92 -10.04 17.19 -3.89
N GLN A 93 -10.70 16.11 -4.34
CA GLN A 93 -10.57 15.61 -5.71
C GLN A 93 -11.19 16.60 -6.72
N ASP A 94 -12.33 17.17 -6.39
CA ASP A 94 -13.16 17.90 -7.37
C ASP A 94 -13.05 19.42 -7.25
N ILE A 95 -11.97 19.95 -6.67
CA ILE A 95 -11.80 21.39 -6.42
C ILE A 95 -11.72 22.20 -7.72
N PHE A 96 -11.12 21.63 -8.77
CA PHE A 96 -10.79 22.32 -10.03
C PHE A 96 -11.68 21.90 -11.21
N LEU A 97 -12.96 21.57 -10.94
CA LEU A 97 -13.90 21.22 -11.99
C LEU A 97 -14.42 22.45 -12.75
N GLU A 98 -14.38 22.39 -14.09
CA GLU A 98 -14.99 23.38 -14.98
C GLU A 98 -16.54 23.32 -14.97
N ASP A 99 -17.08 22.12 -14.74
CA ASP A 99 -18.52 21.82 -14.64
C ASP A 99 -18.76 20.85 -13.46
N LEU A 100 -19.85 21.06 -12.71
CA LEU A 100 -20.19 20.20 -11.58
C LEU A 100 -20.56 18.78 -12.05
N THR A 101 -20.24 17.78 -11.24
CA THR A 101 -20.76 16.41 -11.47
C THR A 101 -22.26 16.34 -11.23
N THR A 102 -22.92 15.28 -11.68
CA THR A 102 -24.36 15.09 -11.42
C THR A 102 -24.64 14.97 -9.92
N GLU A 103 -23.77 14.27 -9.20
CA GLU A 103 -23.81 14.09 -7.74
C GLU A 103 -23.66 15.42 -7.01
N GLN A 104 -22.70 16.25 -7.43
CA GLN A 104 -22.51 17.60 -6.88
C GLN A 104 -23.70 18.50 -7.15
N HIS A 105 -24.25 18.47 -8.36
CA HIS A 105 -25.42 19.26 -8.70
C HIS A 105 -26.62 18.86 -7.82
N VAL A 106 -26.85 17.57 -7.61
CA VAL A 106 -27.92 17.07 -6.72
C VAL A 106 -27.66 17.49 -5.26
N TYR A 107 -26.43 17.32 -4.76
CA TYR A 107 -26.05 17.71 -3.39
C TYR A 107 -26.26 19.22 -3.13
N PHE A 108 -25.67 20.09 -3.95
CA PHE A 108 -25.82 21.54 -3.79
C PHE A 108 -27.26 22.02 -4.04
N SER A 109 -27.97 21.43 -5.02
CA SER A 109 -29.40 21.72 -5.22
C SER A 109 -30.24 21.36 -3.99
N THR A 110 -29.90 20.28 -3.30
CA THR A 110 -30.62 19.85 -2.08
C THR A 110 -30.35 20.80 -0.92
N LEU A 111 -29.09 21.21 -0.70
CA LEU A 111 -28.78 22.26 0.28
C LEU A 111 -29.60 23.55 0.03
N ILE A 112 -29.73 23.95 -1.24
CA ILE A 112 -30.45 25.16 -1.65
C ILE A 112 -31.97 25.00 -1.50
N SER A 113 -32.55 23.84 -1.83
CA SER A 113 -34.00 23.62 -1.78
C SER A 113 -34.54 23.39 -0.36
N GLU A 114 -33.75 22.71 0.49
CA GLU A 114 -34.13 22.38 1.87
C GLU A 114 -33.86 23.53 2.87
N ALA A 115 -33.22 24.62 2.40
CA ALA A 115 -32.97 25.81 3.19
C ALA A 115 -34.26 26.51 3.61
N LYS A 116 -34.46 26.72 4.92
CA LYS A 116 -35.69 27.33 5.46
C LYS A 116 -35.84 28.82 5.09
N ASN A 117 -34.72 29.49 4.87
CA ASN A 117 -34.60 30.90 4.48
C ASN A 117 -33.48 31.04 3.42
N LYS A 118 -33.09 32.27 3.01
CA LYS A 118 -32.14 32.49 1.90
C LYS A 118 -30.81 31.72 2.14
N PRO A 119 -30.44 30.73 1.31
CA PRO A 119 -29.31 29.86 1.59
C PRO A 119 -27.99 30.61 1.46
N VAL A 120 -27.12 30.45 2.46
CA VAL A 120 -25.74 30.97 2.47
C VAL A 120 -24.80 29.78 2.58
N LEU A 121 -23.97 29.55 1.56
CA LEU A 121 -23.00 28.46 1.53
C LEU A 121 -21.60 29.06 1.68
N GLN A 122 -20.96 28.86 2.83
CA GLN A 122 -19.59 29.32 3.06
C GLN A 122 -18.60 28.24 2.62
N LEU A 123 -17.83 28.51 1.58
CA LEU A 123 -17.07 27.52 0.82
C LEU A 123 -15.58 27.87 0.78
N CYS A 124 -14.77 27.21 1.60
CA CYS A 124 -13.32 27.44 1.68
C CYS A 124 -12.48 26.58 0.70
N ARG A 125 -13.10 25.72 -0.10
CA ARG A 125 -12.44 24.83 -1.08
C ARG A 125 -13.02 24.97 -2.51
N SER A 126 -13.88 25.95 -2.74
CA SER A 126 -14.62 26.15 -3.99
C SER A 126 -13.91 26.99 -5.06
N PHE A 127 -12.75 27.58 -4.76
CA PHE A 127 -12.10 28.59 -5.61
C PHE A 127 -11.77 28.11 -7.03
N GLY A 128 -11.51 26.81 -7.22
CA GLY A 128 -11.29 26.20 -8.55
C GLY A 128 -12.58 25.84 -9.32
N ARG A 129 -13.75 25.85 -8.67
CA ARG A 129 -15.06 25.48 -9.24
C ARG A 129 -16.16 26.54 -9.06
N ALA A 130 -15.80 27.75 -8.63
CA ALA A 130 -16.75 28.83 -8.40
C ALA A 130 -17.53 29.23 -9.67
N ALA A 131 -16.88 29.15 -10.84
CA ALA A 131 -17.53 29.33 -12.15
C ALA A 131 -18.60 28.26 -12.42
N ALA A 132 -18.31 26.99 -12.12
CA ALA A 132 -19.26 25.88 -12.26
C ALA A 132 -20.48 26.05 -11.33
N LEU A 133 -20.26 26.50 -10.09
CA LEU A 133 -21.32 26.85 -9.14
C LEU A 133 -22.20 28.00 -9.67
N LYS A 134 -21.59 29.10 -10.14
CA LYS A 134 -22.33 30.26 -10.69
C LYS A 134 -23.12 29.91 -11.95
N LYS A 135 -22.55 29.10 -12.84
CA LYS A 135 -23.19 28.58 -14.05
C LYS A 135 -24.41 27.69 -13.72
N SER A 136 -24.31 26.88 -12.67
CA SER A 136 -25.36 25.92 -12.30
C SER A 136 -26.50 26.54 -11.50
N PHE A 137 -26.20 27.43 -10.55
CA PHE A 137 -27.17 27.91 -9.56
C PHE A 137 -27.45 29.42 -9.60
N GLY A 138 -26.63 30.21 -10.31
CA GLY A 138 -26.69 31.66 -10.25
C GLY A 138 -26.57 32.16 -8.80
N GLY A 139 -27.38 33.14 -8.42
CA GLY A 139 -27.33 33.73 -7.08
C GLY A 139 -26.26 34.82 -6.95
N VAL A 140 -25.79 35.06 -5.73
CA VAL A 140 -24.81 36.11 -5.40
C VAL A 140 -23.52 35.46 -4.90
N HIS A 141 -22.39 35.80 -5.52
CA HIS A 141 -21.09 35.25 -5.21
C HIS A 141 -20.20 36.30 -4.52
N LEU A 142 -19.73 35.99 -3.33
CA LEU A 142 -18.82 36.83 -2.55
C LEU A 142 -17.42 36.19 -2.57
N HIS A 143 -16.42 36.94 -3.02
CA HIS A 143 -15.01 36.59 -2.85
C HIS A 143 -14.50 37.18 -1.53
N LEU A 144 -14.23 36.34 -0.53
CA LEU A 144 -13.64 36.77 0.73
C LEU A 144 -12.14 36.44 0.77
N TRP A 145 -11.31 37.47 0.87
CA TRP A 145 -9.86 37.37 0.94
C TRP A 145 -9.27 38.18 2.10
N ARG A 146 -8.00 37.90 2.39
CA ARG A 146 -7.20 38.44 3.49
C ARG A 146 -5.77 38.65 3.02
N GLU A 147 -5.04 39.56 3.66
CA GLU A 147 -3.61 39.76 3.46
C GLU A 147 -2.86 38.42 3.64
N PRO A 148 -2.06 37.97 2.65
CA PRO A 148 -1.53 36.61 2.58
C PRO A 148 -0.64 36.25 3.77
N ARG A 149 0.19 37.17 4.26
CA ARG A 149 1.14 36.89 5.36
C ARG A 149 0.40 36.74 6.69
N SER A 150 -0.56 37.61 6.97
CA SER A 150 -1.45 37.55 8.12
C SER A 150 -2.38 36.34 8.09
N GLN A 151 -2.84 35.95 6.89
CA GLN A 151 -3.58 34.71 6.68
C GLN A 151 -2.70 33.48 6.94
N TRP A 152 -1.48 33.44 6.42
CA TRP A 152 -0.51 32.35 6.63
C TRP A 152 -0.14 32.14 8.09
N TRP A 153 0.14 33.22 8.83
CA TRP A 153 0.36 33.11 10.28
C TRP A 153 -0.88 32.63 11.03
N SER A 154 -2.07 32.76 10.44
CA SER A 154 -3.31 32.17 10.94
C SER A 154 -3.55 30.72 10.47
N PHE A 155 -2.84 30.21 9.46
CA PHE A 155 -2.74 28.77 9.17
C PHE A 155 -1.94 28.06 10.27
N LYS A 156 -0.80 28.66 10.67
CA LYS A 156 0.19 28.09 11.61
C LYS A 156 -0.27 27.88 13.06
N ILE A 157 -1.58 27.93 13.32
CA ILE A 157 -2.17 27.53 14.60
C ILE A 157 -2.44 26.02 14.68
N ASN A 158 -2.52 25.33 13.54
CA ASN A 158 -2.82 23.89 13.44
C ASN A 158 -2.28 23.33 12.13
N ASP A 159 -1.54 22.22 12.21
CA ASP A 159 -0.91 21.52 11.08
C ASP A 159 -1.92 21.04 10.03
N TYR A 160 -3.20 20.89 10.41
CA TYR A 160 -4.32 20.58 9.49
C TYR A 160 -4.32 21.44 8.23
N PHE A 161 -4.06 22.75 8.33
CA PHE A 161 -4.15 23.64 7.16
C PHE A 161 -2.97 23.47 6.20
N ASP A 162 -1.79 23.08 6.69
CA ASP A 162 -0.65 22.69 5.85
C ASP A 162 -0.92 21.35 5.16
N ALA A 163 -1.50 20.39 5.88
CA ALA A 163 -1.89 19.11 5.32
C ALA A 163 -2.97 19.26 4.24
N ALA A 164 -4.07 19.98 4.54
CA ALA A 164 -5.13 20.27 3.58
C ALA A 164 -4.61 21.03 2.35
N THR A 165 -3.64 21.95 2.52
CA THR A 165 -2.95 22.60 1.39
C THR A 165 -2.27 21.58 0.48
N GLN A 166 -1.53 20.62 1.02
CA GLN A 166 -0.91 19.55 0.23
C GLN A 166 -1.96 18.71 -0.52
N LEU A 167 -3.06 18.33 0.14
CA LEU A 167 -4.14 17.54 -0.49
C LEU A 167 -4.84 18.28 -1.63
N ILE A 168 -5.00 19.61 -1.54
CA ILE A 168 -5.55 20.44 -2.64
C ILE A 168 -4.70 20.29 -3.91
N PHE A 169 -3.37 20.32 -3.80
CA PHE A 169 -2.49 20.15 -4.96
C PHE A 169 -2.51 18.73 -5.56
N MET A 170 -3.10 17.76 -4.86
CA MET A 170 -3.25 16.36 -5.30
C MET A 170 -4.64 16.07 -5.89
N GLY A 171 -5.50 17.10 -5.99
CA GLY A 171 -6.83 16.98 -6.56
C GLY A 171 -6.85 16.55 -8.04
N GLY A 172 -8.04 16.23 -8.52
CA GLY A 172 -8.33 16.09 -9.94
C GLY A 172 -8.28 17.44 -10.65
N ALA A 173 -7.97 17.40 -11.95
CA ALA A 173 -7.96 18.56 -12.85
C ALA A 173 -7.10 19.77 -12.42
N VAL A 174 -6.17 19.62 -11.46
CA VAL A 174 -5.29 20.70 -10.97
C VAL A 174 -4.67 21.48 -12.14
N PRO A 175 -4.88 22.81 -12.27
CA PRO A 175 -4.41 23.63 -13.38
C PRO A 175 -2.89 23.60 -13.60
N ASP A 176 -2.43 23.82 -14.84
CA ASP A 176 -1.00 23.68 -15.19
C ASP A 176 -0.06 24.57 -14.36
N VAL A 177 -0.46 25.79 -14.04
CA VAL A 177 0.31 26.67 -13.13
C VAL A 177 0.52 26.01 -11.76
N LEU A 178 -0.51 25.38 -11.19
CA LEU A 178 -0.44 24.68 -9.92
C LEU A 178 0.28 23.32 -10.04
N ARG A 179 0.20 22.64 -11.19
CA ARG A 179 1.05 21.47 -11.50
C ARG A 179 2.54 21.85 -11.59
N LYS A 180 2.86 23.04 -12.08
CA LYS A 180 4.24 23.56 -12.11
C LYS A 180 4.73 23.92 -10.70
N VAL A 181 3.87 24.51 -9.86
CA VAL A 181 4.12 24.69 -8.41
C VAL A 181 4.36 23.35 -7.70
N TYR A 182 3.51 22.35 -7.91
CA TYR A 182 3.64 21.01 -7.31
C TYR A 182 5.01 20.39 -7.55
N ARG A 183 5.47 20.43 -8.81
CA ARG A 183 6.79 19.94 -9.22
C ARG A 183 7.94 20.76 -8.65
N HIS A 184 7.79 22.09 -8.60
CA HIS A 184 8.82 22.99 -8.06
C HIS A 184 9.04 22.78 -6.55
N VAL A 185 7.99 22.49 -5.80
CA VAL A 185 8.05 22.23 -4.34
C VAL A 185 8.48 20.79 -4.02
N GLU A 186 8.59 19.92 -5.04
CA GLU A 186 8.91 18.49 -4.93
C GLU A 186 7.94 17.76 -3.97
N LEU A 187 6.64 18.03 -4.12
CA LEU A 187 5.60 17.35 -3.37
C LEU A 187 5.58 15.85 -3.65
N GLN A 188 5.27 15.06 -2.62
CA GLN A 188 5.19 13.61 -2.72
C GLN A 188 3.77 13.20 -3.15
N ASP A 189 3.66 12.28 -4.11
CA ASP A 189 2.37 11.77 -4.57
C ASP A 189 1.66 10.99 -3.44
N ILE A 190 0.45 11.43 -3.07
CA ILE A 190 -0.43 10.73 -2.12
C ILE A 190 -1.75 10.39 -2.80
N SER A 191 -2.24 9.16 -2.63
CA SER A 191 -3.54 8.78 -3.15
C SER A 191 -4.67 9.35 -2.29
N LEU A 192 -5.54 10.17 -2.89
CA LEU A 192 -6.78 10.66 -2.27
C LEU A 192 -7.88 9.58 -2.14
N ALA A 193 -7.61 8.33 -2.50
CA ALA A 193 -8.57 7.22 -2.37
C ALA A 193 -9.08 7.03 -0.92
N GLN A 194 -8.27 7.38 0.08
CA GLN A 194 -8.63 7.37 1.50
C GLN A 194 -8.14 8.66 2.17
N ILE A 195 -9.02 9.67 2.23
CA ILE A 195 -8.68 11.04 2.65
C ILE A 195 -8.01 11.09 4.04
N ASP A 196 -8.49 10.33 5.03
CA ASP A 196 -7.85 10.29 6.36
C ASP A 196 -6.40 9.80 6.33
N ARG A 197 -6.10 8.78 5.51
CA ARG A 197 -4.73 8.30 5.34
C ARG A 197 -3.87 9.33 4.62
N ALA A 198 -4.43 10.02 3.64
CA ALA A 198 -3.74 11.06 2.91
C ALA A 198 -3.43 12.27 3.82
N ARG A 199 -4.40 12.69 4.64
CA ARG A 199 -4.24 13.74 5.66
C ARG A 199 -3.19 13.36 6.71
N VAL A 200 -3.30 12.19 7.32
CA VAL A 200 -2.31 11.71 8.32
C VAL A 200 -0.91 11.60 7.71
N PHE A 201 -0.79 11.22 6.43
CA PHE A 201 0.49 11.26 5.72
C PHE A 201 0.99 12.71 5.58
N ALA A 202 0.17 13.65 5.12
CA ALA A 202 0.58 15.04 4.93
C ALA A 202 0.95 15.74 6.26
N GLU A 203 0.22 15.45 7.34
CA GLU A 203 0.52 15.88 8.72
C GLU A 203 1.83 15.26 9.23
N SER A 204 2.11 13.99 8.92
CA SER A 204 3.36 13.30 9.28
C SER A 204 4.56 13.72 8.43
N ASN A 205 4.32 14.42 7.32
CA ASN A 205 5.33 14.83 6.35
C ASN A 205 5.27 16.35 6.10
N PRO A 206 5.45 17.17 7.15
CA PRO A 206 5.39 18.62 7.03
C PRO A 206 6.51 19.15 6.12
N LEU A 207 6.22 20.24 5.43
CA LEU A 207 7.16 21.02 4.64
C LEU A 207 7.90 22.03 5.53
N ASP A 208 9.11 22.42 5.13
CA ASP A 208 9.74 23.62 5.71
C ASP A 208 8.89 24.87 5.42
N TRP A 209 9.12 25.94 6.18
CA TRP A 209 8.21 27.09 6.10
C TRP A 209 8.23 27.79 4.73
N ARG A 210 9.33 27.68 3.96
CA ARG A 210 9.43 28.28 2.62
C ARG A 210 8.58 27.51 1.63
N ARG A 211 8.76 26.18 1.56
CA ARG A 211 7.93 25.29 0.71
C ARG A 211 6.45 25.39 1.09
N GLY A 212 6.14 25.41 2.39
CA GLY A 212 4.77 25.64 2.87
C GLY A 212 4.18 26.98 2.40
N TYR A 213 4.90 28.09 2.58
CA TYR A 213 4.40 29.40 2.16
C TYR A 213 4.28 29.51 0.64
N TYR A 214 5.18 28.89 -0.12
CA TYR A 214 5.13 28.84 -1.58
C TYR A 214 3.83 28.21 -2.09
N LEU A 215 3.43 27.06 -1.50
CA LEU A 215 2.16 26.40 -1.83
C LEU A 215 0.95 27.26 -1.44
N PHE A 216 0.93 27.76 -0.19
CA PHE A 216 -0.15 28.61 0.31
C PHE A 216 -0.33 29.85 -0.56
N PHE A 217 0.76 30.58 -0.86
CA PHE A 217 0.70 31.80 -1.63
C PHE A 217 0.35 31.54 -3.10
N SER A 218 0.77 30.40 -3.66
CA SER A 218 0.31 29.96 -5.00
C SER A 218 -1.20 29.72 -5.05
N LEU A 219 -1.79 29.07 -4.03
CA LEU A 219 -3.26 28.96 -3.93
C LEU A 219 -3.92 30.32 -3.67
N TRP A 220 -3.29 31.20 -2.89
CA TRP A 220 -3.79 32.56 -2.65
C TRP A 220 -3.88 33.37 -3.94
N VAL A 221 -2.83 33.37 -4.77
CA VAL A 221 -2.81 34.03 -6.09
C VAL A 221 -3.85 33.40 -7.01
N TYR A 222 -3.87 32.07 -7.14
CA TYR A 222 -4.84 31.35 -7.99
C TYR A 222 -6.29 31.65 -7.59
N SER A 223 -6.60 31.54 -6.30
CA SER A 223 -7.92 31.84 -5.74
C SER A 223 -8.32 33.29 -6.01
N ASN A 224 -7.41 34.24 -5.83
CA ASN A 224 -7.72 35.65 -6.07
C ASN A 224 -8.00 35.98 -7.53
N ILE A 225 -7.32 35.32 -8.48
CA ILE A 225 -7.57 35.52 -9.92
C ILE A 225 -8.92 34.90 -10.31
N CYS A 226 -9.13 33.63 -9.96
CA CYS A 226 -10.35 32.92 -10.32
C CYS A 226 -11.60 33.56 -9.70
N LEU A 227 -11.55 33.87 -8.39
CA LEU A 227 -12.71 34.41 -7.68
C LEU A 227 -13.05 35.85 -8.06
N GLU A 228 -12.09 36.69 -8.42
CA GLU A 228 -12.37 38.06 -8.86
C GLU A 228 -13.14 38.09 -10.20
N SER A 229 -12.89 37.11 -11.09
CA SER A 229 -13.56 37.04 -12.39
C SER A 229 -15.04 36.62 -12.32
N VAL A 230 -15.42 35.93 -11.24
CA VAL A 230 -16.75 35.29 -11.09
C VAL A 230 -17.62 35.95 -10.03
N SER A 231 -17.03 36.63 -9.04
CA SER A 231 -17.75 37.14 -7.87
C SER A 231 -18.42 38.49 -8.12
N ASP A 232 -19.57 38.69 -7.48
CA ASP A 232 -20.37 39.91 -7.55
C ASP A 232 -19.90 40.96 -6.52
N ILE A 233 -19.30 40.51 -5.43
CA ILE A 233 -18.70 41.35 -4.37
C ILE A 233 -17.32 40.80 -4.00
N SER A 234 -16.30 41.67 -3.92
CA SER A 234 -14.94 41.31 -3.48
C SER A 234 -14.61 41.97 -2.14
N VAL A 235 -14.39 41.14 -1.12
CA VAL A 235 -14.36 41.50 0.31
C VAL A 235 -12.97 41.25 0.88
N CYS A 236 -12.27 42.32 1.25
CA CYS A 236 -11.04 42.26 2.00
C CYS A 236 -11.35 42.33 3.50
N ILE A 237 -11.15 41.23 4.24
CA ILE A 237 -11.50 41.17 5.67
C ILE A 237 -10.65 42.13 6.54
N ASP A 238 -9.43 42.41 6.09
CA ASP A 238 -8.54 43.39 6.72
C ASP A 238 -9.08 44.81 6.59
N ASN A 239 -9.54 45.22 5.40
CA ASN A 239 -10.19 46.52 5.22
C ASN A 239 -11.53 46.62 5.96
N LEU A 240 -12.30 45.52 6.06
CA LEU A 240 -13.48 45.46 6.93
C LEU A 240 -13.14 45.67 8.41
N SER A 241 -11.92 45.32 8.84
CA SER A 241 -11.46 45.55 10.21
C SER A 241 -10.93 46.99 10.41
N LEU A 242 -10.18 47.51 9.43
CA LEU A 242 -9.46 48.78 9.54
C LEU A 242 -10.27 50.04 9.17
N SER A 243 -11.26 49.96 8.28
CA SER A 243 -11.88 51.14 7.68
C SER A 243 -13.41 51.18 7.81
N ASP A 244 -13.92 52.19 8.50
CA ASP A 244 -15.36 52.50 8.55
C ASP A 244 -15.94 52.85 7.19
N GLU A 245 -15.17 53.52 6.32
CA GLU A 245 -15.57 53.81 4.95
C GLU A 245 -15.74 52.52 4.14
N TYR A 246 -14.81 51.57 4.29
CA TYR A 246 -14.91 50.27 3.63
C TYR A 246 -16.07 49.42 4.18
N ARG A 247 -16.32 49.45 5.51
CA ARG A 247 -17.52 48.85 6.12
C ARG A 247 -18.81 49.45 5.55
N ALA A 248 -18.88 50.78 5.41
CA ALA A 248 -20.03 51.47 4.83
C ALA A 248 -20.23 51.11 3.35
N LYS A 249 -19.15 51.10 2.56
CA LYS A 249 -19.16 50.65 1.16
C LYS A 249 -19.67 49.22 1.02
N PHE A 250 -19.11 48.28 1.78
CA PHE A 250 -19.50 46.87 1.73
C PHE A 250 -20.98 46.66 2.11
N LYS A 251 -21.49 47.37 3.13
CA LYS A 251 -22.92 47.35 3.48
C LYS A 251 -23.80 47.90 2.35
N GLY A 252 -23.34 48.91 1.62
CA GLY A 252 -24.00 49.42 0.42
C GLY A 252 -24.02 48.41 -0.74
N GLU A 253 -22.89 47.76 -1.02
CA GLU A 253 -22.81 46.69 -2.04
C GLU A 253 -23.71 45.51 -1.68
N CYS A 254 -23.71 45.07 -0.42
CA CYS A 254 -24.62 44.04 0.10
C CYS A 254 -26.09 44.37 -0.18
N LEU A 255 -26.53 45.60 0.13
CA LEU A 255 -27.90 46.04 -0.10
C LEU A 255 -28.29 46.01 -1.59
N LEU A 256 -27.37 46.37 -2.50
CA LEU A 256 -27.62 46.31 -3.95
C LEU A 256 -27.87 44.88 -4.46
N PHE A 257 -27.31 43.86 -3.81
CA PHE A 257 -27.55 42.44 -4.11
C PHE A 257 -28.64 41.79 -3.24
N GLY A 258 -29.44 42.60 -2.51
CA GLY A 258 -30.50 42.11 -1.63
C GLY A 258 -29.97 41.28 -0.47
N LEU A 259 -28.86 41.71 0.13
CA LEU A 259 -28.27 41.17 1.35
C LEU A 259 -28.54 42.15 2.49
N ASP A 260 -29.74 42.07 3.06
CA ASP A 260 -30.19 42.93 4.16
C ASP A 260 -29.65 42.50 5.54
N ASP A 261 -29.69 43.42 6.51
CA ASP A 261 -29.34 43.22 7.93
C ASP A 261 -27.89 42.74 8.20
N ILE A 262 -27.00 42.86 7.21
CA ILE A 262 -25.58 42.50 7.31
C ILE A 262 -24.84 43.52 8.18
N ASN A 263 -24.68 43.20 9.46
CA ASN A 263 -23.89 43.99 10.41
C ASN A 263 -22.46 43.45 10.53
N VAL A 264 -21.49 44.26 10.09
CA VAL A 264 -20.04 44.00 10.15
C VAL A 264 -19.26 44.98 11.03
N ASP A 265 -19.93 45.77 11.87
CA ASP A 265 -19.30 46.85 12.64
C ASP A 265 -18.44 46.33 13.81
N ASP A 266 -18.55 45.03 14.12
CA ASP A 266 -17.71 44.29 15.06
C ASP A 266 -16.49 43.59 14.41
N CYS A 267 -16.26 43.75 13.10
CA CYS A 267 -15.16 43.08 12.39
C CYS A 267 -13.80 43.50 12.96
N LYS A 268 -13.09 42.55 13.58
CA LYS A 268 -11.76 42.76 14.18
C LYS A 268 -10.88 41.52 14.00
N ILE A 269 -10.35 41.35 12.80
CA ILE A 269 -9.39 40.26 12.51
C ILE A 269 -7.98 40.67 12.99
N PRO A 270 -7.22 39.77 13.66
CA PRO A 270 -5.82 40.03 13.99
C PRO A 270 -4.95 40.19 12.73
N GLN A 271 -4.02 41.14 12.76
CA GLN A 271 -3.07 41.39 11.67
C GLN A 271 -1.64 41.12 12.11
N VAL A 272 -0.77 40.71 11.17
CA VAL A 272 0.62 40.37 11.46
C VAL A 272 1.56 41.37 10.82
N PHE A 273 2.12 42.24 11.65
CA PHE A 273 3.16 43.19 11.27
C PHE A 273 4.53 42.50 11.28
N LEU A 274 5.15 42.41 10.12
CA LEU A 274 6.46 41.79 9.90
C LEU A 274 7.58 42.82 9.93
N GLY A 275 8.71 42.48 10.56
CA GLY A 275 9.90 43.32 10.47
C GLY A 275 10.48 43.35 9.05
N PRO A 276 11.25 44.38 8.65
CA PRO A 276 11.74 44.53 7.27
C PRO A 276 12.49 43.30 6.73
N LYS A 277 13.25 42.60 7.59
CA LYS A 277 13.94 41.35 7.24
C LYS A 277 12.97 40.19 6.98
N GLU A 278 11.93 40.03 7.81
CA GLU A 278 10.89 39.02 7.59
C GLU A 278 10.17 39.32 6.28
N ALA A 279 9.66 40.55 6.12
CA ALA A 279 8.94 40.99 4.92
C ALA A 279 9.75 40.78 3.63
N THR A 280 11.06 41.02 3.66
CA THR A 280 11.97 40.75 2.53
C THR A 280 12.03 39.26 2.15
N GLU A 281 12.02 38.35 3.12
CA GLU A 281 12.05 36.91 2.85
C GLU A 281 10.71 36.39 2.28
N TYR A 282 9.59 36.92 2.75
CA TYR A 282 8.27 36.64 2.16
C TYR A 282 8.16 37.21 0.74
N SER A 283 8.57 38.47 0.53
CA SER A 283 8.54 39.12 -0.80
C SER A 283 9.37 38.39 -1.86
N LYS A 284 10.44 37.68 -1.51
CA LYS A 284 11.20 36.83 -2.45
C LYS A 284 10.33 35.70 -3.02
N ILE A 285 9.67 34.95 -2.13
CA ILE A 285 8.77 33.85 -2.49
C ILE A 285 7.57 34.38 -3.28
N GLU A 286 7.00 35.51 -2.85
CA GLU A 286 5.87 36.14 -3.53
C GLU A 286 6.24 36.57 -4.96
N SER A 287 7.43 37.16 -5.15
CA SER A 287 7.92 37.58 -6.46
C SER A 287 8.16 36.40 -7.40
N GLU A 288 8.66 35.28 -6.88
CA GLU A 288 8.86 34.04 -7.64
C GLU A 288 7.53 33.42 -8.09
N VAL A 289 6.56 33.31 -7.18
CA VAL A 289 5.20 32.82 -7.49
C VAL A 289 4.49 33.75 -8.47
N LEU A 290 4.55 35.07 -8.28
CA LEU A 290 3.93 36.02 -9.21
C LEU A 290 4.59 35.97 -10.61
N GLY A 291 5.92 35.79 -10.67
CA GLY A 291 6.64 35.58 -11.92
C GLY A 291 6.20 34.30 -12.64
N LEU A 292 6.03 33.20 -11.90
CA LEU A 292 5.50 31.94 -12.40
C LEU A 292 4.07 32.07 -12.95
N PHE A 293 3.21 32.83 -12.28
CA PHE A 293 1.81 33.03 -12.69
C PHE A 293 1.67 33.91 -13.96
N ARG A 294 2.61 34.83 -14.24
CA ARG A 294 2.64 35.59 -15.51
C ARG A 294 2.87 34.73 -16.76
N GLU A 295 3.33 33.49 -16.61
CA GLU A 295 3.39 32.54 -17.74
C GLU A 295 1.99 32.03 -18.18
N TYR A 296 0.97 32.17 -17.32
CA TYR A 296 -0.36 31.57 -17.51
C TYR A 296 -1.51 32.58 -17.53
N TYR A 297 -1.35 33.74 -16.88
CA TYR A 297 -2.35 34.80 -16.78
C TYR A 297 -1.83 36.11 -17.38
N SER A 298 -2.74 37.02 -17.74
CA SER A 298 -2.36 38.31 -18.30
C SER A 298 -1.66 39.19 -17.27
N ASP A 299 -0.69 39.99 -17.71
CA ASP A 299 -0.04 40.99 -16.85
C ASP A 299 -1.06 41.89 -16.14
N ARG A 300 -2.18 42.23 -16.80
CA ARG A 300 -3.27 43.03 -16.23
C ARG A 300 -3.90 42.38 -14.98
N GLU A 301 -4.10 41.06 -14.97
CA GLU A 301 -4.69 40.35 -13.82
C GLU A 301 -3.71 40.33 -12.65
N ILE A 302 -2.43 40.04 -12.94
CA ILE A 302 -1.35 39.99 -11.94
C ILE A 302 -1.07 41.39 -11.36
N ASP A 303 -1.00 42.42 -12.21
CA ASP A 303 -0.78 43.81 -11.79
C ASP A 303 -1.95 44.35 -10.98
N ALA A 304 -3.20 43.99 -11.32
CA ALA A 304 -4.38 44.33 -10.53
C ALA A 304 -4.35 43.67 -9.14
N LEU A 305 -3.90 42.41 -9.04
CA LEU A 305 -3.71 41.73 -7.76
C LEU A 305 -2.62 42.41 -6.91
N ILE A 306 -1.46 42.70 -7.50
CA ILE A 306 -0.36 43.41 -6.82
C ILE A 306 -0.82 44.79 -6.34
N SER A 307 -1.51 45.56 -7.18
CA SER A 307 -1.98 46.91 -6.83
C SER A 307 -2.97 46.91 -5.65
N ARG A 308 -3.85 45.90 -5.56
CA ARG A 308 -4.74 45.69 -4.41
C ARG A 308 -3.95 45.37 -3.14
N LEU A 309 -2.97 44.48 -3.21
CA LEU A 309 -2.12 44.12 -2.08
C LEU A 309 -1.29 45.32 -1.59
N ASP A 310 -0.66 46.07 -2.50
CA ASP A 310 0.07 47.31 -2.17
C ASP A 310 -0.83 48.36 -1.53
N SER A 311 -2.08 48.49 -1.99
CA SER A 311 -3.06 49.40 -1.39
C SER A 311 -3.39 49.00 0.05
N LEU A 312 -3.57 47.72 0.31
CA LEU A 312 -3.83 47.18 1.65
C LEU A 312 -2.62 47.36 2.59
N LEU A 313 -1.42 47.03 2.12
CA LEU A 313 -0.18 47.18 2.90
C LEU A 313 0.09 48.66 3.24
N ARG A 314 -0.19 49.60 2.33
CA ARG A 314 -0.12 51.05 2.63
C ARG A 314 -1.17 51.51 3.63
N ALA A 315 -2.38 50.95 3.60
CA ALA A 315 -3.45 51.29 4.55
C ALA A 315 -3.22 50.71 5.96
N SER A 316 -2.39 49.67 6.10
CA SER A 316 -2.22 48.92 7.37
C SER A 316 -1.36 49.64 8.43
N GLY A 317 -0.77 50.79 8.13
CA GLY A 317 -0.06 51.62 9.12
C GLY A 317 1.43 51.30 9.31
N SER A 318 2.07 52.03 10.23
CA SER A 318 3.54 52.05 10.38
C SER A 318 4.10 50.84 11.16
N TYR A 319 5.34 50.47 10.81
CA TYR A 319 6.14 49.40 11.44
C TYR A 319 6.49 49.65 12.92
N ASP A 320 6.20 50.84 13.46
CA ASP A 320 6.58 51.27 14.81
C ASP A 320 5.87 50.51 15.95
N LEU A 321 4.87 49.67 15.63
CA LEU A 321 4.12 48.84 16.57
C LEU A 321 4.61 47.38 16.66
N ILE A 322 5.73 47.04 16.02
CA ILE A 322 6.26 45.67 16.02
C ILE A 322 6.91 45.34 17.38
N ASP A 323 6.19 44.56 18.18
CA ASP A 323 6.72 43.93 19.39
C ASP A 323 7.91 42.98 19.05
N PRO A 324 9.11 43.20 19.64
CA PRO A 324 10.26 42.33 19.45
C PRO A 324 10.03 40.87 19.89
N GLN A 325 9.17 40.62 20.90
CA GLN A 325 8.87 39.27 21.36
C GLN A 325 8.08 38.50 20.28
N SER A 326 7.12 39.15 19.63
CA SER A 326 6.37 38.60 18.50
C SER A 326 7.27 38.24 17.32
N VAL A 327 8.26 39.07 16.98
CA VAL A 327 9.28 38.75 15.95
C VAL A 327 10.11 37.53 16.37
N GLN A 328 10.54 37.47 17.63
CA GLN A 328 11.32 36.35 18.15
C GLN A 328 10.51 35.04 18.16
N ALA A 329 9.24 35.10 18.57
CA ALA A 329 8.32 33.96 18.60
C ALA A 329 8.09 33.40 17.18
N ARG A 330 7.82 34.26 16.19
CA ARG A 330 7.75 33.86 14.78
C ARG A 330 9.05 33.23 14.30
N SER A 331 10.20 33.84 14.59
CA SER A 331 11.51 33.29 14.24
C SER A 331 11.77 31.89 14.85
N ILE A 332 11.27 31.62 16.06
CA ILE A 332 11.32 30.30 16.69
C ILE A 332 10.37 29.33 15.98
N ALA A 333 9.12 29.73 15.71
CA ALA A 333 8.12 28.89 15.04
C ALA A 333 8.58 28.44 13.64
N LEU A 334 9.18 29.32 12.84
CA LEU A 334 9.76 28.96 11.54
C LEU A 334 10.88 27.92 11.70
N ARG A 335 11.80 28.10 12.65
CA ARG A 335 12.87 27.10 12.93
C ARG A 335 12.34 25.76 13.43
N LEU A 336 11.24 25.77 14.18
CA LEU A 336 10.58 24.53 14.63
C LEU A 336 9.93 23.81 13.44
N THR A 337 9.27 24.55 12.55
CA THR A 337 8.70 24.02 11.29
C THR A 337 9.79 23.34 10.46
N ASP A 338 10.90 24.04 10.18
CA ASP A 338 12.03 23.51 9.42
C ASP A 338 12.65 22.26 10.07
N ARG A 339 12.75 22.26 11.40
CA ARG A 339 13.27 21.10 12.14
C ARG A 339 12.33 19.90 12.07
N CYS A 340 11.01 20.11 12.13
CA CYS A 340 10.03 19.03 11.99
C CYS A 340 10.07 18.44 10.58
N ALA A 341 10.10 19.29 9.55
CA ALA A 341 10.26 18.88 8.15
C ALA A 341 11.54 18.06 7.93
N PHE A 342 12.68 18.53 8.44
CA PHE A 342 13.97 17.82 8.36
C PHE A 342 13.95 16.47 9.07
N ILE A 343 13.36 16.39 10.27
CA ILE A 343 13.24 15.13 11.01
C ILE A 343 12.34 14.15 10.25
N ALA A 344 11.18 14.59 9.77
CA ALA A 344 10.28 13.77 8.99
C ALA A 344 10.94 13.25 7.69
N GLU A 345 11.65 14.12 6.96
CA GLU A 345 12.38 13.74 5.75
C GLU A 345 13.48 12.71 6.03
N LYS A 346 14.28 12.92 7.10
CA LYS A 346 15.28 11.95 7.54
C LYS A 346 14.63 10.60 7.90
N SER A 347 13.54 10.61 8.67
CA SER A 347 12.82 9.40 9.07
C SER A 347 12.21 8.67 7.88
N ARG A 348 11.64 9.38 6.89
CA ARG A 348 11.18 8.80 5.61
C ARG A 348 12.31 8.07 4.89
N ASN A 349 13.48 8.71 4.76
CA ASN A 349 14.63 8.15 4.06
C ASN A 349 15.17 6.89 4.78
N GLU A 350 15.22 6.89 6.11
CA GLU A 350 15.58 5.72 6.91
C GLU A 350 14.55 4.58 6.75
N ILE A 351 13.25 4.87 6.78
CA ILE A 351 12.17 3.90 6.55
C ILE A 351 12.25 3.32 5.13
N ALA A 352 12.51 4.13 4.10
CA ALA A 352 12.63 3.66 2.71
C ALA A 352 13.81 2.68 2.54
N VAL A 353 14.95 2.95 3.17
CA VAL A 353 16.11 2.04 3.19
C VAL A 353 15.78 0.73 3.93
N LEU A 354 15.08 0.80 5.06
CA LEU A 354 14.64 -0.40 5.80
C LEU A 354 13.61 -1.22 5.02
N HIS A 355 12.66 -0.57 4.34
CA HIS A 355 11.66 -1.22 3.51
C HIS A 355 12.30 -1.96 2.32
N LYS A 356 13.27 -1.33 1.63
CA LYS A 356 14.02 -2.00 0.57
C LYS A 356 14.75 -3.25 1.07
N ARG A 357 15.43 -3.16 2.22
CA ARG A 357 16.10 -4.32 2.85
C ARG A 357 15.10 -5.42 3.24
N LEU A 358 13.91 -5.05 3.70
CA LEU A 358 12.85 -6.01 4.01
C LEU A 358 12.38 -6.76 2.77
N MET A 359 12.24 -6.08 1.62
CA MET A 359 11.91 -6.72 0.34
C MET A 359 13.03 -7.66 -0.13
N GLU A 360 14.30 -7.26 -0.02
CA GLU A 360 15.46 -8.11 -0.34
C GLU A 360 15.48 -9.39 0.54
N VAL A 361 15.13 -9.27 1.83
CA VAL A 361 15.01 -10.41 2.75
C VAL A 361 13.81 -11.31 2.45
N ASP A 362 12.65 -10.74 2.07
CA ASP A 362 11.46 -11.50 1.66
C ASP A 362 11.71 -12.30 0.37
N GLU A 363 12.36 -11.69 -0.63
CA GLU A 363 12.75 -12.38 -1.87
C GLU A 363 13.76 -13.52 -1.59
N TYR A 364 14.78 -13.26 -0.77
CA TYR A 364 15.74 -14.29 -0.35
C TYR A 364 15.04 -15.43 0.42
N THR A 365 14.09 -15.12 1.30
CA THR A 365 13.34 -16.10 2.07
C THR A 365 12.47 -16.97 1.17
N LYS A 366 11.79 -16.39 0.18
CA LYS A 366 11.05 -17.13 -0.86
C LYS A 366 11.96 -18.06 -1.67
N GLY A 367 13.18 -17.60 -2.00
CA GLY A 367 14.21 -18.42 -2.63
C GLY A 367 14.63 -19.62 -1.78
N LEU A 368 14.82 -19.43 -0.46
CA LEU A 368 15.13 -20.51 0.48
C LEU A 368 13.99 -21.51 0.62
N VAL A 369 12.73 -21.05 0.72
CA VAL A 369 11.55 -21.94 0.79
C VAL A 369 11.49 -22.84 -0.45
N ASN A 370 11.57 -22.27 -1.65
CA ASN A 370 11.60 -23.06 -2.89
C ASN A 370 12.78 -24.06 -2.94
N ALA A 371 13.97 -23.68 -2.43
CA ALA A 371 15.11 -24.59 -2.34
C ALA A 371 14.91 -25.74 -1.32
N VAL A 372 14.16 -25.50 -0.24
CA VAL A 372 13.74 -26.52 0.71
C VAL A 372 12.71 -27.46 0.08
N ASP A 373 11.70 -26.93 -0.61
CA ASP A 373 10.67 -27.72 -1.31
C ASP A 373 11.28 -28.65 -2.36
N ILE A 374 12.24 -28.14 -3.17
CA ILE A 374 12.99 -28.95 -4.13
C ILE A 374 13.77 -30.07 -3.43
N LYS A 375 14.42 -29.80 -2.28
CA LYS A 375 15.14 -30.83 -1.53
C LYS A 375 14.20 -31.86 -0.90
N GLN A 376 13.04 -31.42 -0.39
CA GLN A 376 12.01 -32.29 0.18
C GLN A 376 11.50 -33.29 -0.88
N PHE A 377 11.19 -32.81 -2.09
CA PHE A 377 10.83 -33.68 -3.23
C PHE A 377 11.93 -34.69 -3.59
N HIS A 378 13.21 -34.31 -3.50
CA HIS A 378 14.32 -35.26 -3.72
C HIS A 378 14.43 -36.30 -2.60
N ILE A 379 14.18 -35.92 -1.35
CA ILE A 379 14.17 -36.84 -0.20
C ILE A 379 13.05 -37.87 -0.39
N GLU A 380 11.82 -37.45 -0.66
CA GLU A 380 10.66 -38.33 -0.90
C GLU A 380 10.94 -39.34 -2.04
N LYS A 381 11.59 -38.89 -3.11
CA LYS A 381 11.99 -39.77 -4.22
C LYS A 381 13.06 -40.80 -3.82
N VAL A 382 14.01 -40.42 -2.97
CA VAL A 382 15.03 -41.34 -2.43
C VAL A 382 14.42 -42.33 -1.44
N GLU A 383 13.49 -41.89 -0.59
CA GLU A 383 12.75 -42.75 0.33
C GLU A 383 11.91 -43.80 -0.43
N SER A 384 11.19 -43.39 -1.48
CA SER A 384 10.48 -44.31 -2.38
C SER A 384 11.42 -45.34 -2.99
N HIS A 385 12.58 -44.92 -3.51
CA HIS A 385 13.53 -45.85 -4.12
C HIS A 385 14.15 -46.83 -3.11
N ASN A 386 14.43 -46.36 -1.90
CA ASN A 386 14.91 -47.21 -0.81
C ASN A 386 13.85 -48.25 -0.40
N GLN A 387 12.57 -47.88 -0.39
CA GLN A 387 11.48 -48.81 -0.14
C GLN A 387 11.35 -49.87 -1.25
N ASP A 388 11.46 -49.47 -2.52
CA ASP A 388 11.49 -50.41 -3.65
C ASP A 388 12.67 -51.39 -3.57
N LEU A 389 13.86 -50.90 -3.19
CA LEU A 389 15.04 -51.71 -3.00
C LEU A 389 14.90 -52.68 -1.82
N ALA A 390 14.34 -52.24 -0.69
CA ALA A 390 14.06 -53.09 0.46
C ALA A 390 13.06 -54.22 0.10
N ASN A 391 12.01 -53.89 -0.67
CA ASN A 391 11.06 -54.87 -1.18
C ASN A 391 11.75 -55.89 -2.13
N ALA A 392 12.64 -55.43 -3.01
CA ALA A 392 13.40 -56.29 -3.92
C ALA A 392 14.38 -57.22 -3.18
N ILE A 393 15.02 -56.74 -2.10
CA ILE A 393 15.87 -57.57 -1.22
C ILE A 393 15.03 -58.65 -0.54
N ALA A 394 13.88 -58.30 0.05
CA ALA A 394 13.00 -59.29 0.70
C ALA A 394 12.53 -60.40 -0.27
N ILE A 395 12.23 -60.06 -1.52
CA ILE A 395 11.90 -61.04 -2.58
C ILE A 395 13.10 -61.95 -2.90
N LYS A 396 14.32 -61.42 -2.87
CA LYS A 396 15.55 -62.20 -3.09
C LYS A 396 15.86 -63.12 -1.92
N ASP A 397 15.69 -62.67 -0.68
CA ASP A 397 15.89 -63.48 0.52
C ASP A 397 14.90 -64.66 0.57
N ASP A 398 13.62 -64.42 0.28
CA ASP A 398 12.58 -65.46 0.13
C ASP A 398 12.91 -66.45 -1.01
N HIS A 399 13.53 -65.99 -2.10
CA HIS A 399 14.05 -66.87 -3.16
C HIS A 399 15.29 -67.67 -2.71
N ILE A 400 16.20 -67.08 -1.94
CA ILE A 400 17.37 -67.77 -1.38
C ILE A 400 16.90 -68.88 -0.43
N MET A 401 16.00 -68.59 0.50
CA MET A 401 15.43 -69.61 1.42
C MET A 401 14.80 -70.79 0.67
N ARG A 402 14.07 -70.54 -0.44
CA ARG A 402 13.55 -71.62 -1.29
C ARG A 402 14.65 -72.46 -1.95
N VAL A 403 15.72 -71.82 -2.45
CA VAL A 403 16.84 -72.52 -3.08
C VAL A 403 17.64 -73.31 -2.05
N GLU A 404 17.87 -72.77 -0.84
CA GLU A 404 18.51 -73.48 0.27
C GLU A 404 17.71 -74.71 0.71
N GLY A 405 16.38 -74.59 0.79
CA GLY A 405 15.48 -75.73 1.04
C GLY A 405 15.61 -76.82 -0.03
N LEU A 406 15.54 -76.45 -1.31
CA LEU A 406 15.75 -77.40 -2.43
C LEU A 406 17.15 -78.03 -2.42
N PHE A 407 18.18 -77.29 -2.01
CA PHE A 407 19.54 -77.81 -1.91
C PHE A 407 19.65 -78.81 -0.76
N HIS A 408 19.01 -78.55 0.38
CA HIS A 408 18.92 -79.47 1.52
C HIS A 408 18.22 -80.78 1.13
N ASP A 409 17.06 -80.69 0.45
CA ASP A 409 16.33 -81.85 -0.09
C ASP A 409 17.21 -82.65 -1.06
N LEU A 410 17.91 -81.98 -1.97
CA LEU A 410 18.82 -82.62 -2.92
C LEU A 410 20.01 -83.30 -2.22
N THR A 411 20.60 -82.68 -1.20
CA THR A 411 21.66 -83.30 -0.39
C THR A 411 21.17 -84.57 0.29
N ALA A 412 19.95 -84.56 0.87
CA ALA A 412 19.36 -85.76 1.48
C ALA A 412 19.13 -86.89 0.45
N VAL A 413 18.73 -86.56 -0.78
CA VAL A 413 18.60 -87.53 -1.89
C VAL A 413 19.97 -88.08 -2.32
N VAL A 414 21.01 -87.25 -2.39
CA VAL A 414 22.37 -87.68 -2.70
C VAL A 414 22.89 -88.64 -1.63
N GLU A 415 22.78 -88.30 -0.34
CA GLU A 415 23.17 -89.20 0.76
C GLU A 415 22.43 -90.55 0.72
N LEU A 416 21.14 -90.55 0.36
CA LEU A 416 20.36 -91.78 0.20
C LEU A 416 20.92 -92.63 -0.95
N LYS A 417 21.23 -92.00 -2.09
CA LYS A 417 21.80 -92.67 -3.27
C LYS A 417 23.23 -93.15 -3.04
N GLU A 418 24.04 -92.42 -2.27
CA GLU A 418 25.37 -92.89 -1.85
C GLU A 418 25.29 -94.13 -0.96
N LYS A 419 24.34 -94.18 0.00
CA LYS A 419 24.08 -95.38 0.81
C LYS A 419 23.63 -96.57 -0.04
N GLU A 420 22.80 -96.34 -1.06
CA GLU A 420 22.33 -97.35 -2.01
C GLU A 420 23.50 -97.87 -2.89
N ILE A 421 24.33 -96.98 -3.45
CA ILE A 421 25.54 -97.33 -4.19
C ILE A 421 26.55 -98.08 -3.31
N ALA A 422 26.72 -97.68 -2.05
CA ALA A 422 27.58 -98.39 -1.09
C ALA A 422 27.02 -99.76 -0.66
N SER A 423 25.72 -100.01 -0.82
CA SER A 423 25.11 -101.34 -0.69
C SER A 423 25.42 -102.18 -1.93
N LEU A 424 25.12 -101.66 -3.12
CA LEU A 424 25.37 -102.33 -4.40
C LEU A 424 26.85 -102.66 -4.62
N ARG A 425 27.78 -101.79 -4.20
CA ARG A 425 29.23 -102.07 -4.26
C ARG A 425 29.62 -103.27 -3.39
N ARG A 426 29.09 -103.39 -2.17
CA ARG A 426 29.34 -104.55 -1.30
C ARG A 426 28.75 -105.83 -1.87
N GLU A 427 27.59 -105.74 -2.51
CA GLU A 427 26.96 -106.87 -3.21
C GLU A 427 27.78 -107.33 -4.43
N VAL A 428 28.30 -106.39 -5.22
CA VAL A 428 29.22 -106.69 -6.35
C VAL A 428 30.55 -107.26 -5.86
N GLU A 429 31.15 -106.74 -4.77
CA GLU A 429 32.36 -107.31 -4.17
C GLU A 429 32.12 -108.74 -3.67
N TYR A 430 30.98 -109.00 -3.02
CA TYR A 430 30.59 -110.34 -2.58
C TYR A 430 30.42 -111.31 -3.76
N LEU A 431 29.69 -110.91 -4.80
CA LEU A 431 29.50 -111.71 -6.02
C LEU A 431 30.82 -111.93 -6.78
N SER A 432 31.71 -110.95 -6.80
CA SER A 432 33.04 -111.08 -7.41
C SER A 432 33.92 -112.04 -6.60
N GLY A 433 33.80 -112.07 -5.27
CA GLY A 433 34.48 -113.03 -4.40
C GLY A 433 33.99 -114.47 -4.62
N GLU A 434 32.67 -114.67 -4.66
CA GLU A 434 32.03 -115.95 -5.04
C GLU A 434 32.50 -116.43 -6.42
N MET A 435 32.56 -115.52 -7.41
CA MET A 435 33.01 -115.84 -8.76
C MET A 435 34.52 -116.17 -8.81
N SER A 436 35.36 -115.49 -8.03
CA SER A 436 36.78 -115.82 -7.88
C SER A 436 36.98 -117.22 -7.28
N LEU A 437 36.22 -117.57 -6.23
CA LEU A 437 36.17 -118.90 -5.63
C LEU A 437 35.70 -119.99 -6.63
N ALA A 438 34.75 -119.66 -7.50
CA ALA A 438 34.32 -120.57 -8.57
C ALA A 438 35.43 -120.80 -9.61
N CYS A 439 36.13 -119.74 -10.03
CA CYS A 439 37.30 -119.85 -10.92
C CYS A 439 38.45 -120.65 -10.28
N GLU A 440 38.72 -120.45 -8.98
CA GLU A 440 39.78 -121.18 -8.28
C GLU A 440 39.45 -122.70 -8.16
N ARG A 441 38.17 -123.04 -7.93
CA ARG A 441 37.70 -124.44 -8.01
C ARG A 441 37.83 -125.02 -9.42
N ALA A 442 37.60 -124.24 -10.46
CA ALA A 442 37.81 -124.66 -11.84
C ALA A 442 39.30 -124.89 -12.17
N ALA A 443 40.19 -124.00 -11.72
CA ALA A 443 41.64 -124.16 -11.88
C ALA A 443 42.19 -125.39 -11.13
N ILE A 444 41.66 -125.72 -9.94
CA ILE A 444 42.00 -126.95 -9.21
C ILE A 444 41.54 -128.20 -9.98
N LEU A 445 40.41 -128.13 -10.69
CA LEU A 445 39.94 -129.21 -11.58
C LEU A 445 40.84 -129.36 -12.82
N GLU A 446 41.25 -128.27 -13.46
CA GLU A 446 42.21 -128.30 -14.59
C GLU A 446 43.58 -128.83 -14.17
N SER A 447 44.10 -128.42 -13.01
CA SER A 447 45.37 -128.92 -12.48
C SER A 447 45.35 -130.45 -12.27
N ARG A 448 44.26 -130.98 -11.70
CA ARG A 448 44.04 -132.43 -11.54
C ARG A 448 43.90 -133.18 -12.86
N LEU A 449 43.28 -132.57 -13.87
CA LEU A 449 43.24 -133.11 -15.23
C LEU A 449 44.65 -133.16 -15.86
N THR A 450 45.48 -132.15 -15.57
CA THR A 450 46.84 -132.04 -16.10
C THR A 450 47.78 -133.07 -15.47
N GLU A 451 47.70 -133.32 -14.16
CA GLU A 451 48.43 -134.42 -13.50
C GLU A 451 48.02 -135.81 -14.01
N PHE A 452 46.75 -135.98 -14.41
CA PHE A 452 46.28 -137.22 -15.02
C PHE A 452 46.87 -137.45 -16.42
N SER A 453 47.15 -136.36 -17.16
CA SER A 453 47.77 -136.42 -18.49
C SER A 453 49.26 -136.78 -18.41
N THR A 454 50.03 -136.18 -17.50
CA THR A 454 51.48 -136.44 -17.39
C THR A 454 51.81 -137.83 -16.85
N GLY A 455 50.89 -138.48 -16.14
CA GLY A 455 51.02 -139.90 -15.76
C GLY A 455 50.96 -140.88 -16.94
N LEU A 456 50.30 -140.52 -18.04
CA LEU A 456 50.07 -141.40 -19.20
C LEU A 456 51.23 -141.39 -20.22
N ASP A 457 51.93 -140.26 -20.39
CA ASP A 457 53.01 -140.15 -21.39
C ASP A 457 54.30 -140.88 -20.97
N ILE A 458 54.57 -141.00 -19.67
CA ILE A 458 55.74 -141.74 -19.16
C ILE A 458 55.63 -143.25 -19.47
N GLN A 459 54.41 -143.79 -19.57
CA GLN A 459 54.18 -145.21 -19.90
C GLN A 459 54.31 -145.52 -21.40
N ASN A 460 54.10 -144.54 -22.29
CA ASN A 460 54.12 -144.77 -23.74
C ASN A 460 55.50 -144.51 -24.40
N GLY A 461 56.39 -143.72 -23.79
CA GLY A 461 57.74 -143.50 -24.32
C GLY A 461 58.68 -144.70 -24.20
N ILE A 462 58.53 -145.50 -23.13
CA ILE A 462 59.39 -146.66 -22.84
C ILE A 462 59.13 -147.85 -23.81
N LEU A 463 58.08 -147.78 -24.63
CA LEU A 463 57.72 -148.78 -25.64
C LEU A 463 58.30 -148.52 -27.04
N GLN A 464 59.21 -147.55 -27.21
CA GLN A 464 59.92 -147.31 -28.48
C GLN A 464 61.45 -147.51 -28.43
N SER A 465 61.98 -148.02 -27.31
CA SER A 465 63.18 -148.87 -27.40
C SER A 465 62.82 -150.24 -28.00
N GLU A 466 63.80 -150.92 -28.62
CA GLU A 466 63.70 -152.30 -29.15
C GLU A 466 63.01 -152.51 -30.52
N LYS A 467 63.26 -151.67 -31.53
CA LYS A 467 63.04 -152.11 -32.94
C LYS A 467 63.89 -151.47 -34.06
N LYS A 468 65.22 -151.44 -33.88
CA LYS A 468 66.26 -151.60 -34.94
C LYS A 468 67.66 -151.26 -34.40
N ASP A 469 68.43 -152.32 -34.13
CA ASP A 469 69.91 -152.35 -34.24
C ASP A 469 70.28 -153.85 -34.29
N SER A 470 70.09 -154.44 -35.48
CA SER A 470 70.40 -155.83 -35.87
C SER A 470 69.88 -156.06 -37.30
N GLU A 471 70.61 -155.87 -38.40
CA GLU A 471 71.96 -155.33 -38.68
C GLU A 471 72.63 -154.55 -37.52
N SER A 472 73.62 -155.06 -36.76
CA SER A 472 74.12 -156.43 -36.50
C SER A 472 74.95 -156.40 -35.19
N GLY A 473 75.00 -157.42 -34.32
CA GLY A 473 74.43 -158.78 -34.30
C GLY A 473 75.15 -159.66 -33.24
N VAL A 474 74.84 -160.98 -33.21
CA VAL A 474 75.16 -161.99 -32.16
C VAL A 474 74.20 -161.99 -30.98
#